data_AF-A0A6H5J817-F1
#
_entry.id   AF-A0A6H5J817-F1
#
_cell.length_a   1.000
_cell.length_b   1.000
_cell.length_c   1.000
_cell.angle_alpha   90.00
_cell.angle_beta   90.00
_cell.angle_gamma   90.00
#
_symmetry.space_group_name_H-M   'P 1'
#
loop_
_entity.id
_entity.type
_entity.pdbx_description
1 polymer ?
#
loop_
_entity_poly.entity_id
_entity_poly.type
_entity_poly.pdbx_seq_one_letter_code
_entity_poly.pdbx_strand_id
1 'polypeptide(L)'
;MRQGETANDFYDYINVLLGGAETALKEEVGEGYTDDMLKALTSIALDMFIKGLPADICRSVDAIKPKDLEEALKEAVRIEQHTGLRRRSHPTNPMSAIPEETASTTVLTDEIEEQESPVHYRIIR
;
A
#
# COMPACT_ATOMS: atom_id res chain seq x y z
N MET A 1 8.38 5.19 8.88
CA MET A 1 8.71 4.02 8.05
C MET A 1 9.14 4.47 6.67
N ARG A 2 10.32 4.04 6.23
CA ARG A 2 10.84 4.30 4.87
C ARG A 2 10.23 3.32 3.88
N GLN A 3 10.25 3.66 2.60
CA GLN A 3 9.77 2.76 1.55
C GLN A 3 10.64 1.49 1.52
N GLY A 4 10.01 0.31 1.58
CA GLY A 4 10.70 -0.98 1.57
C GLY A 4 11.18 -1.49 2.93
N GLU A 5 11.08 -0.66 3.98
CA GLU A 5 11.25 -1.07 5.39
C GLU A 5 10.02 -1.88 5.82
N THR A 6 10.16 -2.80 6.78
CA THR A 6 9.02 -3.51 7.40
C THR A 6 8.54 -2.81 8.68
N ALA A 7 7.36 -3.18 9.19
CA ALA A 7 6.88 -2.63 10.46
C ALA A 7 7.83 -2.96 11.64
N ASN A 8 8.50 -4.12 11.60
CA ASN A 8 9.50 -4.52 12.61
C ASN A 8 10.75 -3.64 12.53
N ASP A 9 11.30 -3.42 11.34
CA ASP A 9 12.49 -2.57 11.16
C ASP A 9 12.22 -1.15 11.67
N PHE A 10 11.03 -0.62 11.37
CA PHE A 10 10.63 0.70 11.85
C PHE A 10 10.42 0.73 13.38
N TYR A 11 9.86 -0.33 13.96
CA TYR A 11 9.73 -0.48 15.41
C TYR A 11 11.08 -0.51 16.12
N ASP A 12 12.05 -1.27 15.61
CA ASP A 12 13.40 -1.33 16.16
C ASP A 12 14.06 0.04 16.14
N TYR A 13 13.91 0.78 15.03
CA TYR A 13 14.37 2.16 14.93
C TYR A 13 13.74 3.07 16.00
N ILE A 14 12.43 2.97 16.23
CA ILE A 14 11.72 3.75 17.26
C ILE A 14 12.23 3.39 18.66
N ASN A 15 12.49 2.11 18.95
CA ASN A 15 13.02 1.68 20.24
C ASN A 15 14.45 2.17 20.50
N VAL A 16 15.31 2.16 19.48
CA VAL A 16 16.66 2.73 19.58
C VAL A 16 16.57 4.23 19.89
N LEU A 17 15.68 4.95 19.19
CA LEU A 17 15.47 6.37 19.42
C LEU A 17 14.92 6.64 20.83
N LEU A 18 13.93 5.86 21.27
CA LEU A 18 13.32 5.96 22.59
C LEU A 18 14.37 5.73 23.69
N GLY A 19 15.17 4.67 23.60
CA GLY A 19 16.22 4.37 24.58
C GLY A 19 17.31 5.44 24.62
N GLY A 20 17.68 6.00 23.46
CA GLY A 20 18.61 7.13 23.38
C GLY A 20 18.05 8.39 24.03
N ALA A 21 16.80 8.73 23.74
CA ALA A 21 16.13 9.89 24.34
C ALA A 21 15.93 9.72 25.85
N GLU A 22 15.59 8.52 26.32
CA GLU A 22 15.49 8.19 27.74
C GLU A 22 16.84 8.38 28.44
N THR A 23 17.92 7.87 27.84
CA THR A 23 19.27 7.99 28.40
C THR A 23 19.71 9.45 28.48
N ALA A 24 19.56 10.19 27.37
CA ALA A 24 19.91 11.62 27.33
C ALA A 24 19.10 12.43 28.35
N LEU A 25 17.81 12.12 28.51
CA LEU A 25 16.96 12.81 29.48
C LEU A 25 17.36 12.49 30.92
N LYS A 26 17.74 11.24 31.23
CA LYS A 26 18.26 10.86 32.54
C LYS A 26 19.59 11.55 32.86
N GLU A 27 20.48 11.69 31.88
CA GLU A 27 21.76 12.38 32.06
C GLU A 27 21.57 13.88 32.30
N GLU A 28 20.66 14.52 31.58
CA GLU A 28 20.39 15.96 31.70
C GLU A 28 19.65 16.32 33.00
N VAL A 29 18.61 15.56 33.34
CA VAL A 29 17.74 15.85 34.49
C VAL A 29 18.30 15.26 35.79
N GLY A 30 19.07 14.17 35.71
CA GLY A 30 19.65 13.48 36.85
C GLY A 30 18.58 12.96 37.82
N GLU A 31 18.71 13.32 39.09
CA GLU A 31 17.81 12.89 40.17
C GLU A 31 16.36 13.38 40.01
N GLY A 32 16.12 14.40 39.17
CA GLY A 32 14.78 14.91 38.89
C GLY A 32 14.00 14.09 37.85
N TYR A 33 14.59 13.04 37.28
CA TYR A 33 13.94 12.19 36.29
C TYR A 33 12.78 11.42 36.92
N THR A 34 11.59 11.50 36.31
CA THR A 34 10.37 10.87 36.84
C THR A 34 9.74 9.88 35.87
N ASP A 35 8.94 8.97 36.41
CA ASP A 35 8.13 8.03 35.63
C ASP A 35 7.12 8.75 34.72
N ASP A 36 6.65 9.94 35.10
CA ASP A 36 5.77 10.75 34.26
C ASP A 36 6.49 11.24 33.00
N MET A 37 7.79 11.56 33.09
CA MET A 37 8.62 11.91 31.93
C MET A 37 8.83 10.70 31.02
N LEU A 38 9.10 9.52 31.60
CA LEU A 38 9.18 8.27 30.83
C LEU A 38 7.86 7.98 30.11
N LYS A 39 6.73 8.16 30.79
CA LYS A 39 5.39 7.95 30.23
C LYS A 39 5.08 8.93 29.10
N ALA A 40 5.49 10.19 29.23
CA ALA A 40 5.37 11.15 28.14
C ALA A 40 6.21 10.72 26.93
N LEU A 41 7.44 10.26 27.17
CA LEU A 41 8.35 9.82 26.11
C LEU A 41 7.84 8.57 25.38
N THR A 42 7.33 7.58 26.11
CA THR A 42 6.75 6.37 25.51
C THR A 42 5.47 6.67 24.73
N SER A 43 4.65 7.62 25.21
CA SER A 43 3.47 8.09 24.49
C SER A 43 3.85 8.79 23.18
N ILE A 44 4.92 9.58 23.17
CA ILE A 44 5.43 10.21 21.94
C ILE A 44 5.94 9.15 20.97
N ALA A 45 6.70 8.16 21.45
CA ALA A 45 7.21 7.08 20.62
C ALA A 45 6.08 6.28 19.96
N LEU A 46 5.00 5.99 20.70
CA LEU A 46 3.80 5.35 20.17
C LEU A 46 3.14 6.18 19.05
N ASP A 47 2.93 7.47 19.29
CA ASP A 47 2.33 8.37 18.29
C ASP A 47 3.20 8.47 17.03
N MET A 48 4.52 8.56 17.19
CA MET A 48 5.49 8.55 16.09
C MET A 48 5.45 7.24 15.30
N PHE A 49 5.32 6.10 15.98
CA PHE A 49 5.18 4.82 15.32
C PHE A 49 3.89 4.78 14.48
N ILE A 50 2.73 5.08 15.07
CA ILE A 50 1.44 5.02 14.37
C ILE A 50 1.41 5.98 13.17
N LYS A 51 1.81 7.24 13.37
CA LYS A 51 1.81 8.27 12.30
C LYS A 51 2.90 8.04 11.26
N GLY A 52 3.95 7.31 11.61
CA GLY A 52 5.04 6.96 10.72
C GLY A 52 4.76 5.77 9.81
N LEU A 53 3.65 5.05 10.00
CA LEU A 53 3.23 3.93 9.17
C LEU A 53 2.62 4.39 7.84
N PRO A 54 2.65 3.54 6.79
CA PRO A 54 1.90 3.77 5.55
C PRO A 54 0.41 3.99 5.83
N ALA A 55 -0.23 4.86 5.07
CA ALA A 55 -1.61 5.30 5.32
C ALA A 55 -2.62 4.14 5.52
N ASP A 56 -2.49 3.07 4.73
CA ASP A 56 -3.37 1.90 4.81
C ASP A 56 -3.22 1.15 6.15
N ILE A 57 -1.99 1.08 6.68
CA ILE A 57 -1.69 0.43 7.95
C ILE A 57 -2.01 1.38 9.12
N CYS A 58 -1.58 2.65 9.02
CA CYS A 58 -1.78 3.68 10.03
C CYS A 58 -3.26 3.80 10.43
N ARG A 59 -4.18 3.89 9.47
CA ARG A 59 -5.63 4.00 9.78
C ARG A 59 -6.16 2.80 10.57
N SER A 60 -5.73 1.59 10.21
CA SER A 60 -6.19 0.37 10.88
C SER A 60 -5.59 0.21 12.26
N VAL A 61 -4.31 0.55 12.43
CA VAL A 61 -3.64 0.55 13.75
C VAL A 61 -4.24 1.63 14.65
N ASP A 62 -4.46 2.85 14.15
CA ASP A 62 -5.04 3.94 14.94
C ASP A 62 -6.48 3.63 15.39
N ALA A 63 -7.24 2.91 14.56
CA ALA A 63 -8.61 2.52 14.88
C ALA A 63 -8.72 1.60 16.12
N ILE A 64 -7.72 0.77 16.40
CA ILE A 64 -7.72 -0.11 17.58
C ILE A 64 -7.28 0.61 18.85
N LYS A 65 -6.77 1.85 18.74
CA LYS A 65 -6.26 2.67 19.86
C LYS A 65 -5.30 1.87 20.75
N PRO A 66 -4.13 1.46 20.20
CA PRO A 66 -3.17 0.64 20.93
C PRO A 66 -2.68 1.38 22.18
N LYS A 67 -2.44 0.64 23.26
CA LYS A 67 -1.99 1.21 24.54
C LYS A 67 -0.49 1.41 24.60
N ASP A 68 0.24 0.61 23.84
CA ASP A 68 1.70 0.59 23.81
C ASP A 68 2.21 0.26 22.41
N LEU A 69 3.53 0.38 22.24
CA LEU A 69 4.22 0.12 20.98
C LEU A 69 4.10 -1.35 20.54
N GLU A 70 3.97 -2.29 21.47
CA GLU A 70 3.90 -3.72 21.16
C GLU A 70 2.53 -4.08 20.56
N GLU A 71 1.44 -3.57 21.14
CA GLU A 71 0.09 -3.68 20.57
C GLU A 71 0.03 -3.05 19.17
N ALA A 72 0.61 -1.86 19.00
CA ALA A 72 0.67 -1.19 17.70
C ALA A 72 1.46 -2.01 16.66
N LEU A 73 2.61 -2.58 17.06
CA LEU A 73 3.42 -3.43 16.19
C LEU A 73 2.67 -4.70 15.77
N LYS A 74 2.04 -5.41 16.72
CA LYS A 74 1.30 -6.64 16.44
C LYS A 74 0.26 -6.43 15.35
N GLU A 75 -0.50 -5.34 15.45
CA GLU A 75 -1.51 -5.01 14.46
C GLU A 75 -0.89 -4.57 13.13
N ALA A 76 0.16 -3.75 13.16
CA ALA A 76 0.87 -3.33 11.95
C ALA A 76 1.41 -4.53 11.16
N VAL A 77 2.07 -5.48 11.84
CA VAL A 77 2.60 -6.72 11.24
C VAL A 77 1.48 -7.58 10.69
N ARG A 78 0.36 -7.71 11.41
CA ARG A 78 -0.82 -8.45 10.94
C ARG A 78 -1.30 -7.86 9.61
N ILE A 79 -1.47 -6.54 9.51
CA ILE A 79 -1.95 -5.88 8.29
C ILE A 79 -0.92 -5.97 7.16
N GLU A 80 0.36 -5.78 7.46
CA GLU A 80 1.45 -5.88 6.49
C GLU A 80 1.48 -7.26 5.82
N GLN A 81 1.33 -8.34 6.60
CA GLN A 81 1.24 -9.70 6.08
C GLN A 81 0.01 -9.88 5.16
N HIS A 82 -1.16 -9.38 5.56
CA HIS A 82 -2.39 -9.50 4.76
C HIS A 82 -2.31 -8.67 3.46
N THR A 83 -1.70 -7.49 3.50
CA THR A 83 -1.51 -6.61 2.34
C THR A 83 -0.44 -7.15 1.39
N GLY A 84 0.65 -7.69 1.93
CA GLY A 84 1.68 -8.39 1.16
C GLY A 84 1.17 -9.67 0.48
N LEU A 85 0.15 -10.33 1.04
CA LEU A 85 -0.57 -11.42 0.36
C LEU A 85 -1.42 -10.88 -0.81
N ARG A 86 -2.16 -9.78 -0.63
CA ARG A 86 -3.01 -9.17 -1.67
C ARG A 86 -2.22 -8.66 -2.88
N ARG A 87 -1.01 -8.12 -2.68
CA ARG A 87 -0.14 -7.66 -3.77
C ARG A 87 0.51 -8.81 -4.56
N ARG A 88 0.63 -10.01 -3.97
CA ARG A 88 1.08 -11.22 -4.67
C ARG A 88 -0.03 -11.91 -5.47
N SER A 89 -1.29 -11.64 -5.14
CA SER A 89 -2.46 -12.28 -5.78
C SER A 89 -3.15 -11.45 -6.86
N HIS A 90 -2.56 -10.33 -7.32
CA HIS A 90 -3.07 -9.58 -8.46
C HIS A 90 -2.21 -9.89 -9.71
N PRO A 91 -2.61 -10.84 -10.57
CA PRO A 91 -2.20 -10.79 -11.96
C PRO A 91 -2.93 -9.59 -12.58
N THR A 92 -2.19 -8.52 -12.87
CA THR A 92 -2.67 -7.47 -13.79
C THR A 92 -2.81 -8.11 -15.17
N ASN A 93 -3.98 -8.67 -15.45
CA ASN A 93 -4.36 -9.02 -16.81
C ASN A 93 -5.30 -7.92 -17.32
N PRO A 94 -4.86 -6.98 -18.19
CA PRO A 94 -5.73 -5.95 -18.75
C PRO A 94 -6.61 -6.43 -19.90
N MET A 95 -6.76 -7.74 -20.13
CA MET A 95 -7.43 -8.26 -21.31
C MET A 95 -8.47 -9.32 -20.95
N SER A 96 -9.69 -8.88 -20.61
CA SER A 96 -10.97 -9.58 -20.88
C SER A 96 -12.15 -8.88 -20.19
N ALA A 97 -12.78 -7.95 -20.89
CA ALA A 97 -14.23 -7.79 -20.90
C ALA A 97 -14.58 -7.86 -22.40
N ILE A 98 -15.35 -8.80 -22.91
CA ILE A 98 -16.81 -8.93 -22.74
C ILE A 98 -17.22 -10.37 -23.12
N PRO A 99 -18.21 -10.99 -22.44
CA PRO A 99 -19.07 -11.99 -23.06
C PRO A 99 -20.55 -11.58 -23.01
N GLU A 100 -21.29 -11.78 -24.09
CA GLU A 100 -22.38 -12.78 -24.21
C GLU A 100 -23.26 -12.54 -25.44
N GLU A 101 -23.66 -13.67 -26.04
CA GLU A 101 -24.58 -13.83 -27.16
C GLU A 101 -25.95 -13.19 -26.94
N THR A 102 -26.62 -12.78 -28.02
CA THR A 102 -27.99 -13.25 -28.28
C THR A 102 -28.24 -13.39 -29.79
N ALA A 103 -28.93 -14.47 -30.15
CA ALA A 103 -29.13 -14.97 -31.49
C ALA A 103 -30.29 -14.29 -32.27
N SER A 104 -30.31 -14.61 -33.57
CA SER A 104 -31.47 -14.83 -34.45
C SER A 104 -31.99 -13.70 -35.38
N THR A 105 -31.94 -14.02 -36.69
CA THR A 105 -33.09 -14.08 -37.62
C THR A 105 -33.30 -12.97 -38.68
N THR A 106 -32.94 -13.37 -39.92
CA THR A 106 -33.57 -13.17 -41.26
C THR A 106 -33.49 -11.86 -42.09
N VAL A 107 -32.86 -12.05 -43.27
CA VAL A 107 -33.16 -11.66 -44.69
C VAL A 107 -33.49 -10.21 -45.05
N LEU A 108 -32.69 -9.61 -45.95
CA LEU A 108 -33.05 -9.32 -47.36
C LEU A 108 -31.92 -8.57 -48.11
N THR A 109 -31.45 -9.27 -49.16
CA THR A 109 -30.93 -8.84 -50.49
C THR A 109 -30.32 -7.43 -50.66
N ASP A 110 -29.12 -7.37 -51.23
CA ASP A 110 -29.00 -7.09 -52.66
C ASP A 110 -27.60 -7.43 -53.20
N GLU A 111 -27.64 -8.01 -54.39
CA GLU A 111 -26.57 -8.46 -55.27
C GLU A 111 -25.66 -7.29 -55.67
N ILE A 112 -24.33 -7.48 -55.68
CA ILE A 112 -23.49 -7.11 -56.83
C ILE A 112 -22.30 -8.09 -56.90
N GLU A 113 -22.41 -8.98 -57.87
CA GLU A 113 -21.36 -9.77 -58.49
C GLU A 113 -20.59 -8.86 -59.46
N GLU A 114 -19.26 -8.77 -59.38
CA GLU A 114 -18.38 -9.05 -60.52
C GLU A 114 -16.90 -8.83 -60.20
N GLN A 115 -16.14 -9.82 -60.63
CA GLN A 115 -14.70 -9.88 -60.74
C GLN A 115 -14.21 -8.89 -61.81
N GLU A 116 -13.05 -8.26 -61.59
CA GLU A 116 -11.88 -8.32 -62.50
C GLU A 116 -10.82 -7.25 -62.12
N SER A 117 -9.58 -7.73 -61.95
CA SER A 117 -8.33 -6.94 -62.05
C SER A 117 -7.91 -6.89 -63.55
N PRO A 118 -6.95 -6.09 -64.08
CA PRO A 118 -5.87 -5.39 -63.38
C PRO A 118 -5.32 -4.06 -64.03
N VAL A 119 -4.32 -3.46 -63.36
CA VAL A 119 -3.25 -2.50 -63.78
C VAL A 119 -3.50 -1.47 -64.91
N HIS A 120 -3.31 -0.17 -64.63
CA HIS A 120 -2.41 0.68 -65.45
C HIS A 120 -1.98 2.00 -64.76
N TYR A 121 -0.65 2.21 -64.73
CA TYR A 121 0.02 3.43 -64.29
C TYR A 121 -0.18 4.56 -65.29
N ARG A 122 -0.33 5.80 -64.79
CA ARG A 122 0.16 6.99 -65.50
C ARG A 122 0.49 8.13 -64.55
N ILE A 123 1.78 8.27 -64.28
CA ILE A 123 2.43 9.52 -63.87
C ILE A 123 2.44 10.44 -65.09
N ILE A 124 1.92 11.66 -64.99
CA ILE A 124 2.36 12.76 -65.86
C ILE A 124 2.49 14.05 -65.04
N ARG A 125 3.72 14.56 -65.12
CA ARG A 125 4.33 15.85 -64.72
C ARG A 125 3.46 17.01 -64.29
#